data_AF-A0A8J3ZIB4-F1
#
_entry.id   AF-A0A8J3ZIB4-F1
#
_cell.length_a   1.000
_cell.length_b   1.000
_cell.length_c   1.000
_cell.angle_alpha   90.00
_cell.angle_beta   90.00
_cell.angle_gamma   90.00
#
_symmetry.space_group_name_H-M   'P 1'
#
loop_
_entity.id
_entity.type
_entity.pdbx_description
1 polymer ?
#
loop_
_entity_poly.entity_id
_entity_poly.type
_entity_poly.pdbx_seq_one_letter_code
_entity_poly.pdbx_strand_id
1 'polypeptide(L)'
;MKVTVYHNDDAGFRPYEDGHVLTAVTSHWLDTPDRDPAAVGDWVFHVFNADLDLLETQRQNPGGETAFLAACVYRLLRHRSVSVGDVIAVETESQTHWLACDPFGWRPIAAPAPTNRSGQPLSAAGVYDHIATQRPTSKAATAARPRDEQEDPRVDAERTRHMYTVTAQIAVDAEADLADPFARFAVFRALADKLTAAPIELDTPFGAATARIVLVTAVA
;
A
#
# COMPACT_ATOMS: atom_id res chain seq x y z
N MET A 1 -1.98 25.03 -0.02
CA MET A 1 -0.78 24.23 0.33
C MET A 1 -0.77 22.97 -0.53
N LYS A 2 0.38 22.46 -0.94
CA LYS A 2 0.49 21.23 -1.74
C LYS A 2 1.22 20.14 -0.94
N VAL A 3 0.70 18.92 -1.00
CA VAL A 3 1.37 17.74 -0.42
C VAL A 3 1.76 16.78 -1.55
N THR A 4 2.99 16.32 -1.54
CA THR A 4 3.51 15.28 -2.44
C THR A 4 3.91 14.07 -1.63
N VAL A 5 3.43 12.89 -2.01
CA VAL A 5 3.75 11.62 -1.37
C VAL A 5 4.82 10.91 -2.17
N TYR A 6 5.84 10.42 -1.46
CA TYR A 6 6.94 9.64 -2.00
C TYR A 6 6.95 8.25 -1.37
N HIS A 7 6.97 7.23 -2.20
CA HIS A 7 7.26 5.87 -1.75
C HIS A 7 8.75 5.65 -1.67
N ASN A 8 9.16 5.04 -0.57
CA ASN A 8 10.51 4.51 -0.45
C ASN A 8 10.59 3.13 -1.09
N ASP A 9 11.49 3.00 -2.06
CA ASP A 9 11.68 1.79 -2.85
C ASP A 9 12.70 0.83 -2.22
N ASP A 10 13.52 1.31 -1.27
CA ASP A 10 14.64 0.56 -0.68
C ASP A 10 14.29 -0.13 0.64
N ALA A 11 13.35 0.45 1.40
CA ALA A 11 13.27 0.18 2.84
C ALA A 11 12.34 -0.96 3.26
N GLY A 12 11.40 -1.43 2.44
CA GLY A 12 10.52 -2.56 2.79
C GLY A 12 9.86 -2.44 4.18
N PHE A 13 9.28 -1.27 4.49
CA PHE A 13 8.66 -0.93 5.79
C PHE A 13 9.62 -0.63 6.96
N ARG A 14 10.89 -0.34 6.67
CA ARG A 14 11.87 0.20 7.64
C ARG A 14 11.83 1.74 7.65
N PRO A 15 12.23 2.40 8.75
CA PRO A 15 12.32 3.85 8.81
C PRO A 15 13.16 4.43 7.67
N TYR A 16 12.83 5.66 7.26
CA TYR A 16 13.61 6.35 6.23
C TYR A 16 15.00 6.74 6.76
N GLU A 17 16.02 6.49 5.94
CA GLU A 17 17.40 6.92 6.14
C GLU A 17 17.85 7.79 4.96
N ASP A 18 18.72 8.74 5.24
CA ASP A 18 19.28 9.62 4.23
C ASP A 18 20.02 8.80 3.17
N GLY A 19 19.65 8.98 1.91
CA GLY A 19 20.22 8.21 0.80
C GLY A 19 19.23 7.27 0.12
N HIS A 20 18.15 6.87 0.81
CA HIS A 20 17.12 6.02 0.20
C HIS A 20 16.48 6.66 -1.03
N VAL A 21 16.21 5.83 -2.03
CA VAL A 21 15.52 6.19 -3.26
C VAL A 21 14.03 6.35 -3.00
N LEU A 22 13.52 7.50 -3.42
CA LEU A 22 12.14 7.91 -3.25
C LEU A 22 11.49 8.11 -4.61
N THR A 23 10.31 7.53 -4.82
CA THR A 23 9.50 7.74 -6.03
C THR A 23 8.26 8.56 -5.69
N ALA A 24 8.11 9.73 -6.32
CA ALA A 24 6.89 10.54 -6.19
C ALA A 24 5.70 9.79 -6.80
N VAL A 25 4.66 9.55 -6.01
CA VAL A 25 3.49 8.77 -6.45
C VAL A 25 2.23 9.61 -6.62
N THR A 26 2.03 10.62 -5.78
CA THR A 26 0.89 11.53 -5.95
C THR A 26 1.19 12.93 -5.43
N SER A 27 0.39 13.90 -5.86
CA SER A 27 0.42 15.26 -5.33
C SER A 27 -0.99 15.85 -5.29
N HIS A 28 -1.32 16.51 -4.18
CA HIS A 28 -2.64 17.09 -3.97
C HIS A 28 -2.53 18.50 -3.41
N TRP A 29 -3.39 19.39 -3.90
CA TRP A 29 -3.61 20.70 -3.30
C TRP A 29 -4.63 20.56 -2.18
N LEU A 30 -4.25 21.07 -1.00
CA LEU A 30 -5.11 21.12 0.18
C LEU A 30 -5.56 22.56 0.38
N ASP A 31 -6.87 22.73 0.58
CA ASP A 31 -7.53 24.04 0.76
C ASP A 31 -7.27 24.69 2.13
N THR A 32 -6.48 24.03 2.98
CA THR A 32 -6.14 24.53 4.32
C THR A 32 -4.64 24.83 4.38
N PRO A 33 -4.23 26.10 4.17
CA PRO A 33 -2.82 26.46 4.07
C PRO A 33 -2.06 26.42 5.40
N ASP A 34 -2.77 26.51 6.55
CA ASP A 34 -2.16 26.70 7.87
C ASP A 34 -2.12 25.42 8.72
N ARG A 35 -2.21 24.24 8.12
CA ARG A 35 -2.06 22.99 8.89
C ARG A 35 -0.59 22.78 9.25
N ASP A 36 -0.39 22.37 10.49
CA ASP A 36 0.88 21.79 10.94
C ASP A 36 1.30 20.65 9.98
N PRO A 37 2.54 20.65 9.45
CA PRO A 37 3.03 19.60 8.57
C PRO A 37 2.80 18.18 9.12
N ALA A 38 2.92 17.97 10.44
CA ALA A 38 2.65 16.66 11.04
C ALA A 38 1.18 16.25 10.88
N ALA A 39 0.24 17.17 11.11
CA ALA A 39 -1.19 16.93 10.89
C ALA A 39 -1.54 16.69 9.40
N VAL A 40 -0.77 17.27 8.47
CA VAL A 40 -0.87 16.94 7.04
C VAL A 40 -0.41 15.50 6.79
N GLY A 41 0.67 15.09 7.46
CA GLY A 41 1.11 13.69 7.46
C GLY A 41 0.03 12.74 7.95
N ASP A 42 -0.60 13.02 9.08
CA ASP A 42 -1.67 12.17 9.62
C ASP A 42 -2.84 12.07 8.66
N TRP A 43 -3.20 13.19 8.02
CA TRP A 43 -4.20 13.20 6.95
C TRP A 43 -3.79 12.31 5.77
N VAL A 44 -2.55 12.40 5.27
CA VAL A 44 -2.03 11.54 4.19
C VAL A 44 -2.14 10.07 4.58
N PHE A 45 -1.68 9.72 5.77
CA PHE A 45 -1.71 8.34 6.25
C PHE A 45 -3.15 7.81 6.31
N HIS A 46 -4.07 8.61 6.86
CA HIS A 46 -5.47 8.21 6.97
C HIS A 46 -6.12 8.06 5.60
N VAL A 47 -6.00 9.06 4.73
CA VAL A 47 -6.69 9.09 3.44
C VAL A 47 -6.22 7.98 2.50
N PHE A 48 -4.91 7.73 2.41
CA PHE A 48 -4.40 6.72 1.47
C PHE A 48 -4.42 5.29 2.01
N ASN A 49 -4.71 5.11 3.31
CA ASN A 49 -4.84 3.79 3.92
C ASN A 49 -6.28 3.40 4.30
N ALA A 50 -7.20 4.36 4.38
CA ALA A 50 -8.61 4.09 4.66
C ALA A 50 -9.30 3.31 3.54
N ASP A 51 -10.41 2.68 3.90
CA ASP A 51 -11.39 2.14 2.96
C ASP A 51 -12.11 3.30 2.25
N LEU A 52 -12.40 3.13 0.96
CA LEU A 52 -13.15 4.11 0.18
C LEU A 52 -14.60 4.25 0.67
N ASP A 53 -15.23 3.17 1.15
CA ASP A 53 -16.60 3.22 1.68
C ASP A 53 -16.65 4.07 2.95
N LEU A 54 -15.65 3.94 3.83
CA LEU A 54 -15.52 4.79 5.02
C LEU A 54 -15.36 6.27 4.61
N LEU A 55 -14.46 6.55 3.67
CA LEU A 55 -14.24 7.93 3.18
C LEU A 55 -15.49 8.48 2.47
N GLU A 56 -16.26 7.64 1.79
CA GLU A 56 -17.51 8.04 1.14
C GLU A 56 -18.53 8.56 2.14
N THR A 57 -18.69 7.87 3.29
CA THR A 57 -19.58 8.35 4.36
C THR A 57 -19.17 9.70 4.95
N GLN A 58 -17.91 10.09 4.78
CA GLN A 58 -17.32 11.32 5.33
C GLN A 58 -17.24 12.47 4.32
N ARG A 59 -17.73 12.29 3.07
CA ARG A 59 -17.60 13.30 1.99
C ARG A 59 -18.15 14.68 2.33
N GLN A 60 -19.20 14.73 3.15
CA GLN A 60 -19.86 15.98 3.56
C GLN A 60 -19.08 16.75 4.65
N ASN A 61 -18.07 16.13 5.26
CA ASN A 61 -17.22 16.80 6.25
C ASN A 61 -16.29 17.82 5.55
N PRO A 62 -15.81 18.86 6.26
CA PRO A 62 -14.83 19.79 5.70
C PRO A 62 -13.58 19.06 5.16
N GLY A 63 -13.34 19.17 3.85
CA GLY A 63 -12.24 18.48 3.15
C GLY A 63 -12.48 16.99 2.87
N GLY A 64 -13.67 16.45 3.19
CA GLY A 64 -14.06 15.06 2.97
C GLY A 64 -14.10 14.69 1.49
N GLU A 65 -14.70 15.54 0.65
CA GLU A 65 -14.70 15.34 -0.81
C GLU A 65 -13.27 15.27 -1.38
N THR A 66 -12.40 16.20 -0.97
CA THR A 66 -10.99 16.23 -1.40
C THR A 66 -10.26 14.95 -0.98
N ALA A 67 -10.48 14.47 0.25
CA ALA A 67 -9.92 13.22 0.74
C ALA A 67 -10.41 12.01 -0.07
N PHE A 68 -11.73 11.90 -0.28
CA PHE A 68 -12.32 10.81 -1.03
C PHE A 68 -11.81 10.74 -2.47
N LEU A 69 -11.77 11.88 -3.18
CA LEU A 69 -11.27 11.94 -4.55
C LEU A 69 -9.77 11.63 -4.62
N ALA A 70 -8.97 12.12 -3.67
CA ALA A 70 -7.55 11.80 -3.58
C ALA A 70 -7.32 10.29 -3.42
N ALA A 71 -8.04 9.65 -2.50
CA ALA A 71 -7.97 8.21 -2.28
C ALA A 71 -8.43 7.42 -3.52
N CYS A 72 -9.51 7.83 -4.18
CA CYS A 72 -9.99 7.20 -5.42
C CYS A 72 -8.91 7.18 -6.50
N VAL A 73 -8.27 8.32 -6.77
CA VAL A 73 -7.20 8.42 -7.78
C VAL A 73 -5.99 7.57 -7.38
N TYR A 74 -5.61 7.61 -6.10
CA TYR A 74 -4.51 6.83 -5.57
C TYR A 74 -4.71 5.32 -5.75
N ARG A 75 -5.93 4.82 -5.49
CA ARG A 75 -6.31 3.42 -5.70
C ARG A 75 -6.43 3.07 -7.18
N LEU A 76 -6.98 3.97 -8.01
CA LEU A 76 -7.07 3.78 -9.45
C LEU A 76 -5.69 3.52 -10.06
N LEU A 77 -4.68 4.27 -9.63
CA LEU A 77 -3.29 4.14 -10.06
C LEU A 77 -2.56 2.93 -9.44
N ARG A 78 -3.25 2.16 -8.59
CA ARG A 78 -2.74 0.95 -7.92
C ARG A 78 -1.48 1.22 -7.09
N HIS A 79 -1.36 2.40 -6.50
CA HIS A 79 -0.30 2.65 -5.54
C HIS A 79 -0.50 1.80 -4.28
N ARG A 80 0.61 1.43 -3.65
CA ARG A 80 0.58 0.74 -2.36
C ARG A 80 0.18 1.70 -1.24
N SER A 81 -0.25 1.16 -0.11
CA SER A 81 -0.51 1.95 1.09
C SER A 81 0.72 2.77 1.51
N VAL A 82 0.45 3.93 2.09
CA VAL A 82 1.48 4.74 2.77
C VAL A 82 1.90 4.01 4.04
N SER A 83 3.20 3.95 4.27
CA SER A 83 3.76 3.10 5.33
C SER A 83 5.08 3.64 5.88
N VAL A 84 5.56 3.02 6.95
CA VAL A 84 6.86 3.36 7.55
C VAL A 84 7.97 3.36 6.49
N GLY A 85 8.75 4.43 6.46
CA GLY A 85 9.80 4.66 5.48
C GLY A 85 9.40 5.56 4.33
N ASP A 86 8.10 5.75 4.09
CA ASP A 86 7.61 6.71 3.08
C ASP A 86 7.83 8.15 3.54
N VAL A 87 7.88 9.05 2.57
CA VAL A 87 8.21 10.46 2.80
C VAL A 87 7.13 11.33 2.19
N ILE A 88 6.83 12.46 2.82
CA ILE A 88 6.01 13.51 2.24
C ILE A 88 6.79 14.83 2.16
N ALA A 89 6.49 15.58 1.11
CA ALA A 89 6.86 16.99 1.01
C ALA A 89 5.58 17.82 1.15
N VAL A 90 5.57 18.74 2.11
CA VAL A 90 4.49 19.71 2.33
C VAL A 90 5.00 21.07 1.89
N GLU A 91 4.54 21.51 0.72
CA GLU A 91 4.87 22.79 0.10
C GLU A 91 3.85 23.86 0.51
N THR A 92 4.32 24.86 1.26
CA THR A 92 3.60 26.11 1.54
C THR A 92 4.12 27.22 0.62
N GLU A 93 3.58 28.43 0.73
CA GLU A 93 4.06 29.56 -0.08
C GLU A 93 5.51 29.96 0.23
N SER A 94 5.98 29.70 1.45
CA SER A 94 7.28 30.18 1.93
C SER A 94 8.34 29.09 2.08
N GLN A 95 7.94 27.82 2.21
CA GLN A 95 8.87 26.73 2.49
C GLN A 95 8.31 25.34 2.14
N THR A 96 9.22 24.37 2.03
CA THR A 96 8.87 22.95 1.91
C THR A 96 9.32 22.20 3.17
N HIS A 97 8.37 21.55 3.84
CA HIS A 97 8.66 20.65 4.96
C HIS A 97 8.75 19.22 4.47
N TRP A 98 9.79 18.50 4.88
CA TRP A 98 9.98 17.10 4.55
C TRP A 98 9.79 16.26 5.81
N LEU A 99 8.95 15.24 5.71
CA LEU A 99 8.60 14.37 6.82
C LEU A 99 8.71 12.92 6.38
N ALA A 100 9.37 12.10 7.18
CA ALA A 100 9.37 10.65 7.05
C ALA A 100 8.28 10.04 7.93
N CYS A 101 7.56 9.07 7.41
CA CYS A 101 6.65 8.22 8.17
C CYS A 101 7.49 7.24 9.01
N ASP A 102 7.46 7.43 10.32
CA ASP A 102 8.09 6.55 11.31
C ASP A 102 7.00 5.75 12.05
N PRO A 103 7.36 4.70 12.81
CA PRO A 103 6.39 3.87 13.53
C PRO A 103 5.47 4.61 14.51
N PHE A 104 5.90 5.79 14.99
CA PHE A 104 5.21 6.57 16.01
C PHE A 104 4.73 7.94 15.50
N GLY A 105 4.69 8.15 14.18
CA GLY A 105 4.22 9.39 13.57
C GLY A 105 5.20 9.94 12.54
N TRP A 106 5.21 11.27 12.38
CA TRP A 106 5.96 11.94 11.33
C TRP A 106 7.22 12.62 11.89
N ARG A 107 8.38 12.19 11.41
CA ARG A 107 9.68 12.77 11.79
C ARG A 107 10.13 13.79 10.75
N PRO A 108 10.48 15.02 11.13
CA PRO A 108 11.16 15.97 10.25
C PRO A 108 12.49 15.43 9.74
N ILE A 109 12.72 15.57 8.43
CA ILE A 109 13.97 15.21 7.77
C ILE A 109 14.50 16.38 6.95
N ALA A 110 15.77 16.32 6.57
CA ALA A 110 16.32 17.21 5.56
C ALA A 110 15.69 16.89 4.19
N ALA A 111 15.69 17.89 3.29
CA ALA A 111 15.24 17.66 1.92
C ALA A 111 16.09 16.56 1.26
N PRO A 112 15.49 15.44 0.79
CA PRO A 112 16.22 14.39 0.13
C PRO A 112 16.94 14.91 -1.12
N ALA A 113 18.15 14.40 -1.37
CA ALA A 113 18.94 14.81 -2.53
C ALA A 113 18.15 14.62 -3.84
N PRO A 114 18.21 15.56 -4.81
CA PRO A 114 17.52 15.42 -6.09
C PRO A 114 17.84 14.12 -6.84
N THR A 115 19.07 13.61 -6.69
CA THR A 115 19.51 12.34 -7.29
C THR A 115 18.80 11.11 -6.73
N ASN A 116 18.26 11.21 -5.52
CA ASN A 116 17.61 10.11 -4.82
C ASN A 116 16.08 10.22 -4.93
N ARG A 117 15.59 11.12 -5.79
CA ARG A 117 14.17 11.31 -6.05
C ARG A 117 13.88 10.98 -7.51
N SER A 118 12.86 10.16 -7.71
CA SER A 118 12.41 9.69 -9.01
C SER A 118 10.90 9.94 -9.16
N GLY A 119 10.39 9.71 -10.36
CA GLY A 119 9.00 9.97 -10.70
C GLY A 119 8.70 11.44 -10.96
N GLN A 120 7.44 11.70 -11.31
CA GLN A 120 6.90 13.04 -11.47
C GLN A 120 5.65 13.15 -10.59
N PRO A 121 5.39 14.33 -10.00
CA PRO A 121 4.09 14.61 -9.40
C PRO A 121 2.96 14.16 -10.33
N LEU A 122 1.91 13.58 -9.75
CA LEU A 122 0.79 13.11 -10.54
C LEU A 122 0.24 14.24 -11.41
N SER A 123 0.14 13.98 -12.71
CA SER A 123 -0.42 14.89 -13.70
C SER A 123 -1.67 14.29 -14.31
N ALA A 124 -2.56 15.14 -14.82
CA ALA A 124 -3.75 14.68 -15.57
C ALA A 124 -3.35 13.75 -16.73
N ALA A 125 -2.24 14.04 -17.42
CA ALA A 125 -1.69 13.19 -18.47
C ALA A 125 -1.38 11.77 -17.97
N GLY A 126 -0.71 11.65 -16.81
CA GLY A 126 -0.42 10.35 -16.21
C GLY A 126 -1.67 9.53 -15.87
N VAL A 127 -2.74 10.19 -15.43
CA VAL A 127 -4.04 9.53 -15.19
C VAL A 127 -4.67 9.07 -16.50
N TYR A 128 -4.69 9.91 -17.54
CA TYR A 128 -5.27 9.55 -18.85
C TYR A 128 -4.51 8.40 -19.52
N ASP A 129 -3.18 8.40 -19.47
CA ASP A 129 -2.35 7.32 -20.01
C ASP A 129 -2.65 5.99 -19.29
N HIS A 130 -2.81 6.02 -17.97
CA HIS A 130 -3.18 4.84 -17.19
C HIS A 130 -4.56 4.29 -17.59
N ILE A 131 -5.56 5.16 -17.75
CA ILE A 131 -6.91 4.75 -18.20
C ILE A 131 -6.87 4.21 -19.64
N ALA A 132 -6.08 4.82 -20.51
CA ALA A 132 -5.95 4.41 -21.91
C ALA A 132 -5.31 3.01 -22.04
N THR A 133 -4.30 2.71 -21.22
CA THR A 133 -3.59 1.41 -21.21
C THR A 133 -4.40 0.28 -20.59
N GLN A 134 -5.37 0.59 -19.72
CA GLN A 134 -6.26 -0.40 -19.11
C GLN A 134 -7.51 -0.76 -19.92
N ARG A 135 -7.80 -0.07 -21.04
CA ARG A 135 -8.92 -0.47 -21.90
C ARG A 135 -8.63 -1.84 -22.52
N PRO A 136 -9.44 -2.87 -22.25
CA PRO A 136 -9.32 -4.14 -22.94
C PRO A 136 -9.58 -3.91 -24.42
N THR A 137 -8.65 -4.32 -25.30
CA THR A 137 -8.98 -4.56 -26.69
C THR A 137 -9.97 -5.73 -26.72
N SER A 138 -11.27 -5.45 -26.68
CA SER A 138 -12.37 -6.44 -26.67
C SER A 138 -12.52 -7.22 -27.99
N LYS A 139 -11.43 -7.40 -28.74
CA LYS A 139 -11.43 -7.94 -30.11
C LYS A 139 -10.31 -8.95 -30.35
N ALA A 140 -10.08 -9.88 -29.42
CA ALA A 140 -9.20 -11.03 -29.69
C ALA A 140 -9.49 -12.21 -28.75
N ALA A 141 -10.69 -12.78 -28.81
CA ALA A 141 -10.96 -14.09 -28.19
C ALA A 141 -11.98 -14.89 -29.02
N THR A 142 -11.69 -15.10 -30.30
CA THR A 142 -12.26 -16.21 -31.06
C THR A 142 -11.26 -16.61 -32.13
N ALA A 143 -10.30 -17.44 -31.76
CA ALA A 143 -9.52 -18.24 -32.70
C ALA A 143 -9.26 -19.59 -32.04
N ALA A 144 -10.11 -20.55 -32.42
CA ALA A 144 -9.99 -21.96 -32.09
C ALA A 144 -8.71 -22.58 -32.67
N ARG A 145 -8.17 -23.61 -32.01
CA ARG A 145 -7.49 -24.75 -32.67
C ARG A 145 -7.32 -25.93 -31.69
N PRO A 146 -7.03 -27.16 -32.17
CA PRO A 146 -7.77 -28.35 -31.81
C PRO A 146 -6.99 -29.31 -30.90
N ARG A 147 -7.74 -30.28 -30.36
CA ARG A 147 -7.29 -31.55 -29.79
C ARG A 147 -6.34 -32.26 -30.76
N ASP A 148 -5.16 -32.61 -30.26
CA ASP A 148 -4.55 -33.95 -30.32
C ASP A 148 -3.22 -33.86 -29.58
N GLU A 149 -3.07 -34.59 -28.48
CA GLU A 149 -1.79 -35.19 -28.10
C GLU A 149 -1.96 -36.19 -26.95
N GLN A 150 -1.16 -37.22 -27.06
CA GLN A 150 -1.31 -38.58 -26.58
C GLN A 150 -0.47 -38.75 -25.30
N GLU A 151 -1.07 -39.29 -24.24
CA GLU A 151 -0.41 -39.54 -22.94
C GLU A 151 0.67 -40.64 -23.04
N ASP A 152 1.87 -40.35 -22.52
CA ASP A 152 2.86 -41.35 -22.11
C ASP A 152 3.30 -41.05 -20.65
N PRO A 153 3.15 -41.98 -19.68
CA PRO A 153 3.30 -41.67 -18.26
C PRO A 153 4.71 -42.03 -17.77
N ARG A 154 5.63 -41.06 -17.79
CA ARG A 154 6.82 -41.07 -16.93
C ARG A 154 7.14 -39.65 -16.49
N VAL A 155 6.51 -39.24 -15.39
CA VAL A 155 6.81 -37.98 -14.74
C VAL A 155 7.43 -38.29 -13.38
N ASP A 156 8.68 -37.87 -13.26
CA ASP A 156 9.41 -37.68 -12.02
C ASP A 156 8.51 -37.10 -10.93
N ALA A 157 8.66 -37.57 -9.69
CA ALA A 157 7.95 -37.02 -8.55
C ALA A 157 8.48 -35.60 -8.22
N GLU A 158 8.25 -34.63 -9.12
CA GLU A 158 8.26 -33.22 -8.79
C GLU A 158 7.18 -33.01 -7.74
N ARG A 159 7.59 -32.58 -6.55
CA ARG A 159 6.67 -32.06 -5.54
C ARG A 159 5.89 -30.91 -6.17
N THR A 160 4.69 -31.18 -6.65
CA THR A 160 3.79 -30.17 -7.18
C THR A 160 3.44 -29.21 -6.05
N ARG A 161 4.05 -28.03 -6.10
CA ARG A 161 3.77 -26.96 -5.16
C ARG A 161 2.45 -26.34 -5.56
N HIS A 162 1.37 -26.78 -4.93
CA HIS A 162 0.07 -26.15 -5.10
C HIS A 162 -0.04 -24.96 -4.15
N MET A 163 -0.44 -23.81 -4.69
CA MET A 163 -0.71 -22.61 -3.92
C MET A 163 -2.21 -22.54 -3.65
N TYR A 164 -2.58 -22.49 -2.38
CA TYR A 164 -3.97 -22.37 -1.94
C TYR A 164 -4.14 -21.05 -1.19
N THR A 165 -5.26 -20.37 -1.42
CA THR A 165 -5.65 -19.20 -0.63
C THR A 165 -6.51 -19.66 0.53
N VAL A 166 -6.06 -19.41 1.76
CA VAL A 166 -6.83 -19.67 2.98
C VAL A 166 -7.18 -18.33 3.62
N THR A 167 -8.47 -18.06 3.79
CA THR A 167 -8.94 -16.89 4.53
C THR A 167 -9.09 -17.27 6.00
N ALA A 168 -8.37 -16.59 6.88
CA ALA A 168 -8.49 -16.75 8.33
C ALA A 168 -9.04 -15.45 8.95
N GLN A 169 -10.00 -15.59 9.86
CA GLN A 169 -10.43 -14.49 10.72
C GLN A 169 -9.61 -14.53 12.01
N ILE A 170 -8.98 -13.42 12.36
CA ILE A 170 -8.18 -13.29 13.59
C ILE A 170 -8.88 -12.27 14.47
N ALA A 171 -9.35 -12.72 15.64
CA ALA A 171 -9.79 -11.83 16.70
C ALA A 171 -8.57 -11.37 17.50
N VAL A 172 -8.44 -10.07 17.73
CA VAL A 172 -7.36 -9.49 18.53
C VAL A 172 -7.98 -8.73 19.69
N ASP A 173 -7.73 -9.22 20.90
CA ASP A 173 -7.99 -8.47 22.13
C ASP A 173 -6.79 -7.58 22.41
N ALA A 174 -6.97 -6.27 22.31
CA ALA A 174 -5.94 -5.28 22.58
C ALA A 174 -6.41 -4.30 23.64
N GLU A 175 -5.54 -4.01 24.62
CA GLU A 175 -5.75 -2.90 25.57
C GLU A 175 -5.52 -1.52 24.91
N ALA A 176 -4.91 -1.50 23.73
CA ALA A 176 -4.67 -0.29 22.96
C ALA A 176 -5.98 0.22 22.31
N ASP A 177 -6.13 1.54 22.22
CA ASP A 177 -7.26 2.16 21.51
C ASP A 177 -7.14 1.91 20.01
N LEU A 178 -7.88 0.94 19.49
CA LEU A 178 -7.88 0.60 18.07
C LEU A 178 -8.60 1.65 17.19
N ALA A 179 -9.28 2.63 17.80
CA ALA A 179 -9.76 3.80 17.06
C ALA A 179 -8.60 4.68 16.57
N ASP A 180 -7.47 4.68 17.29
CA ASP A 180 -6.23 5.30 16.81
C ASP A 180 -5.62 4.47 15.66
N PRO A 181 -5.47 5.04 14.45
CA PRO A 181 -4.86 4.34 13.34
C PRO A 181 -3.42 3.89 13.60
N PHE A 182 -2.65 4.59 14.43
CA PHE A 182 -1.26 4.21 14.72
C PHE A 182 -1.18 3.01 15.66
N ALA A 183 -1.95 3.02 16.75
CA ALA A 183 -2.10 1.86 17.64
C ALA A 183 -2.59 0.62 16.88
N ARG A 184 -3.61 0.78 16.03
CA ARG A 184 -4.13 -0.30 15.19
C ARG A 184 -3.07 -0.85 14.24
N PHE A 185 -2.32 0.01 13.54
CA PHE A 185 -1.23 -0.44 12.66
C PHE A 185 -0.12 -1.16 13.42
N ALA A 186 0.27 -0.66 14.59
CA ALA A 186 1.29 -1.29 15.43
C ALA A 186 0.88 -2.70 15.89
N VAL A 187 -0.38 -2.87 16.30
CA VAL A 187 -0.96 -4.17 16.66
C VAL A 187 -0.96 -5.13 15.46
N PHE A 188 -1.39 -4.66 14.29
CA PHE A 188 -1.36 -5.49 13.06
C PHE A 188 0.05 -5.90 12.66
N ARG A 189 1.02 -4.99 12.75
CA ARG A 189 2.43 -5.29 12.43
C ARG A 189 3.00 -6.33 13.38
N ALA A 190 2.76 -6.17 14.69
CA ALA A 190 3.18 -7.15 15.69
C ALA A 190 2.57 -8.55 15.44
N LEU A 191 1.30 -8.60 15.04
CA LEU A 191 0.63 -9.85 14.67
C LEU A 191 1.25 -10.47 13.41
N ALA A 192 1.50 -9.68 12.36
CA ALA A 192 2.12 -10.16 11.12
C ALA A 192 3.52 -10.73 11.36
N ASP A 193 4.33 -10.08 12.21
CA ASP A 193 5.66 -10.55 12.58
C ASP A 193 5.60 -11.91 13.31
N LYS A 194 4.56 -12.14 14.13
CA LYS A 194 4.36 -13.44 14.79
C LYS A 194 3.90 -14.54 13.83
N LEU A 195 3.07 -14.21 12.84
CA LEU A 195 2.55 -15.18 11.86
C LEU A 195 3.59 -15.61 10.83
N THR A 196 4.61 -14.79 10.59
CA THR A 196 5.64 -15.04 9.57
C THR A 196 6.89 -15.73 10.12
N ALA A 197 7.02 -15.83 11.45
CA ALA A 197 8.27 -16.25 12.10
C ALA A 197 8.61 -17.75 11.99
N ALA A 198 7.64 -18.64 11.74
CA ALA A 198 7.91 -20.09 11.61
C ALA A 198 6.93 -20.79 10.65
N PRO A 199 7.41 -21.76 9.84
CA PRO A 199 6.52 -22.69 9.14
C PRO A 199 5.64 -23.44 10.15
N ILE A 200 4.36 -23.59 9.84
CA ILE A 200 3.40 -24.32 10.66
C ILE A 200 3.41 -25.77 10.16
N GLU A 201 3.80 -26.70 11.02
CA GLU A 201 3.64 -28.13 10.76
C GLU A 201 2.17 -28.51 11.02
N LEU A 202 1.52 -29.04 9.99
CA LEU A 202 0.16 -29.56 10.04
C LEU A 202 0.25 -31.08 10.03
N ASP A 203 -0.08 -31.68 11.18
CA ASP A 203 -0.29 -33.12 11.25
C ASP A 203 -1.70 -33.43 10.77
N THR A 204 -1.81 -34.09 9.62
CA THR A 204 -3.10 -34.45 9.03
C THR A 204 -3.28 -35.96 9.04
N PRO A 205 -4.53 -36.47 8.99
CA PRO A 205 -4.78 -37.91 8.86
C PRO A 205 -4.12 -38.57 7.63
N PHE A 206 -3.62 -37.75 6.69
CA PHE A 206 -3.02 -38.18 5.42
C PHE A 206 -1.50 -37.93 5.35
N GLY A 207 -0.88 -37.52 6.47
CA GLY A 207 0.56 -37.27 6.59
C GLY A 207 0.90 -35.82 7.00
N ALA A 208 2.18 -35.59 7.27
CA ALA A 208 2.69 -34.27 7.66
C ALA A 208 2.74 -33.31 6.46
N ALA A 209 2.27 -32.08 6.67
CA ALA A 209 2.34 -31.00 5.70
C ALA A 209 2.90 -29.73 6.33
N THR A 210 3.84 -29.06 5.66
CA THR A 210 4.36 -27.77 6.12
C THR A 210 3.63 -26.63 5.44
N ALA A 211 2.96 -25.77 6.21
CA ALA A 211 2.36 -24.53 5.73
C ALA A 211 3.26 -23.32 6.01
N ARG A 212 3.27 -22.35 5.09
CA ARG A 212 3.93 -21.06 5.27
C ARG A 212 2.95 -19.94 4.95
N ILE A 213 2.81 -19.01 5.88
CA ILE A 213 2.05 -17.78 5.65
C ILE A 213 3.00 -16.79 4.97
N VAL A 214 2.79 -16.56 3.68
CA VAL A 214 3.70 -15.75 2.85
C VAL A 214 3.18 -14.32 2.69
N LEU A 215 1.88 -14.10 2.92
CA LEU A 215 1.22 -12.82 2.78
C LEU A 215 0.12 -12.70 3.83
N VAL A 216 0.19 -11.65 4.66
CA VAL A 216 -0.88 -11.25 5.58
C VAL A 216 -1.38 -9.89 5.11
N THR A 217 -2.58 -9.86 4.56
CA THR A 217 -3.27 -8.62 4.17
C THR A 217 -4.31 -8.28 5.22
N ALA A 218 -4.21 -7.12 5.86
CA ALA A 218 -5.29 -6.58 6.66
C ALA A 218 -6.38 -6.07 5.72
N VAL A 219 -7.61 -6.52 5.95
CA VAL A 219 -8.82 -6.00 5.32
C VAL A 219 -9.61 -5.37 6.46
N ALA A 220 -9.83 -4.05 6.39
CA ALA A 220 -10.60 -3.30 7.37
C ALA A 220 -12.08 -3.27 6.98
#